data_AF-A0A485B907-F1
#
_entry.id   AF-A0A485B907-F1
#
_cell.length_a   1.000
_cell.length_b   1.000
_cell.length_c   1.000
_cell.angle_alpha   90.00
_cell.angle_beta   90.00
_cell.angle_gamma   90.00
#
_symmetry.space_group_name_H-M   'P 1'
#
loop_
_entity.id
_entity.type
_entity.pdbx_description
1 polymer ?
#
loop_
_entity_poly.entity_id
_entity_poly.type
_entity_poly.pdbx_seq_one_letter_code
_entity_poly.pdbx_strand_id
1 'polypeptide(L)'
;MCSAVFWSQNNGLQLQNLTIANNLGDSVDAGTHQAVALRSDGDQVQINNVNILGRQNTFFVTNSGVQNRLQNDRQTRTLVSNSYIEGDVDIVAGRGAVVFDNTDFRVVNSRTQKEGYVFARRR
;
A
#
# COMPACT_ATOMS: atom_id res chain seq x y z
N MET A 1 -5.13 -12.47 0.30
CA MET A 1 -4.27 -11.28 0.06
C MET A 1 -3.30 -11.63 -1.06
N CYS A 2 -3.74 -11.55 -2.31
CA CYS A 2 -2.96 -12.10 -3.43
C CYS A 2 -2.96 -11.17 -4.67
N SER A 3 -3.48 -9.94 -4.57
CA SER A 3 -3.56 -9.01 -5.70
C SER A 3 -2.36 -8.06 -5.83
N ALA A 4 -1.33 -8.22 -4.98
CA ALA A 4 -0.15 -7.36 -4.99
C ALA A 4 0.71 -7.59 -6.24
N VAL A 5 1.03 -6.52 -6.97
CA VAL A 5 2.00 -6.56 -8.08
C VAL A 5 3.42 -6.76 -7.54
N PHE A 6 3.79 -5.96 -6.54
CA PHE A 6 5.05 -6.12 -5.82
C PHE A 6 4.75 -6.57 -4.39
N TRP A 7 5.28 -7.71 -3.97
CA TRP A 7 5.15 -8.23 -2.60
C TRP A 7 6.50 -8.61 -2.04
N SER A 8 6.83 -8.06 -0.86
CA SER A 8 8.06 -8.40 -0.13
C SER A 8 7.77 -8.80 1.32
N GLN A 9 8.51 -9.81 1.78
CA GLN A 9 8.65 -10.15 3.20
C GLN A 9 10.08 -9.88 3.72
N ASN A 10 10.93 -9.24 2.93
CA ASN A 10 12.32 -8.97 3.27
C ASN A 10 12.42 -7.88 4.34
N ASN A 11 13.04 -8.22 5.47
CA ASN A 11 13.43 -7.22 6.47
C ASN A 11 14.56 -6.37 5.89
N GLY A 12 14.50 -5.05 6.09
CA GLY A 12 15.49 -4.13 5.54
C GLY A 12 15.35 -3.84 4.05
N LEU A 13 14.22 -4.21 3.41
CA LEU A 13 13.96 -3.85 2.01
C LEU A 13 14.13 -2.34 1.81
N GLN A 14 14.81 -1.98 0.73
CA GLN A 14 14.94 -0.60 0.27
C GLN A 14 14.41 -0.47 -1.16
N LEU A 15 13.50 0.48 -1.37
CA LEU A 15 13.00 0.85 -2.70
C LEU A 15 13.29 2.33 -2.94
N GLN A 16 13.86 2.66 -4.11
CA GLN A 16 14.19 4.04 -4.43
C GLN A 16 14.06 4.35 -5.92
N ASN A 17 13.54 5.55 -6.24
CA ASN A 17 13.52 6.14 -7.57
C ASN A 17 12.84 5.26 -8.65
N LEU A 18 11.65 4.74 -8.33
CA LEU A 18 10.87 3.88 -9.22
C LEU A 18 9.36 4.08 -9.06
N THR A 19 8.58 3.49 -9.97
CA THR A 19 7.11 3.45 -9.89
C THR A 19 6.63 2.01 -9.80
N ILE A 20 5.70 1.74 -8.87
CA ILE A 20 4.98 0.47 -8.75
C ILE A 20 3.50 0.78 -8.97
N ALA A 21 2.89 0.12 -9.95
CA ALA A 21 1.49 0.35 -10.30
C ALA A 21 0.72 -0.97 -10.41
N ASN A 22 -0.49 -1.02 -9.84
CA ASN A 22 -1.48 -2.02 -10.22
C ASN A 22 -2.40 -1.43 -11.30
N ASN A 23 -2.33 -2.01 -12.51
CA ASN A 23 -2.97 -1.46 -13.70
C ASN A 23 -4.43 -1.88 -13.90
N LEU A 24 -5.10 -2.46 -12.87
CA LEU A 24 -6.55 -2.65 -12.91
C LEU A 24 -7.26 -1.32 -13.18
N GLY A 25 -6.80 -0.23 -12.54
CA GLY A 25 -7.21 1.15 -12.86
C GLY A 25 -8.72 1.34 -12.94
N ASP A 26 -9.16 2.03 -13.98
CA ASP A 26 -10.58 2.34 -14.23
C ASP A 26 -11.27 1.30 -15.11
N SER A 27 -10.68 0.10 -15.28
CA SER A 27 -11.27 -0.99 -16.09
C SER A 27 -12.43 -1.71 -15.39
N VAL A 28 -12.67 -1.40 -14.12
CA VAL A 28 -13.70 -1.99 -13.27
C VAL A 28 -14.64 -0.90 -12.74
N ASP A 29 -15.81 -1.31 -12.29
CA ASP A 29 -16.81 -0.40 -11.75
C ASP A 29 -16.41 0.21 -10.38
N ALA A 30 -17.31 1.05 -9.85
CA ALA A 30 -17.17 1.70 -8.55
C ALA A 30 -17.39 0.75 -7.35
N GLY A 31 -17.55 -0.55 -7.57
CA GLY A 31 -17.69 -1.56 -6.53
C GLY A 31 -16.36 -1.92 -5.86
N THR A 32 -16.37 -3.03 -5.11
CA THR A 32 -15.20 -3.52 -4.37
C THR A 32 -14.26 -4.32 -5.28
N HIS A 33 -13.10 -3.75 -5.58
CA HIS A 33 -12.06 -4.35 -6.43
C HIS A 33 -10.67 -4.08 -5.84
N GLN A 34 -10.24 -4.93 -4.89
CA GLN A 34 -8.94 -4.76 -4.22
C GLN A 34 -7.76 -5.04 -5.16
N ALA A 35 -6.97 -4.02 -5.48
CA ALA A 35 -5.88 -4.09 -6.44
C ALA A 35 -4.60 -3.48 -5.85
N VAL A 36 -3.87 -4.30 -5.10
CA VAL A 36 -2.68 -3.84 -4.37
C VAL A 36 -1.53 -3.60 -5.36
N ALA A 37 -0.89 -2.44 -5.29
CA ALA A 37 0.32 -2.14 -6.06
C ALA A 37 1.56 -2.64 -5.32
N LEU A 38 1.73 -2.19 -4.08
CA LEU A 38 2.83 -2.59 -3.21
C LEU A 38 2.31 -3.23 -1.93
N ARG A 39 2.85 -4.41 -1.61
CA ARG A 39 2.69 -5.05 -0.31
C ARG A 39 4.04 -5.24 0.40
N SER A 40 4.12 -4.78 1.65
CA SER A 40 5.30 -4.96 2.51
C SER A 40 4.94 -5.67 3.82
N ASP A 41 5.62 -6.78 4.10
CA ASP A 41 5.47 -7.56 5.33
C ASP A 41 6.76 -7.55 6.21
N GLY A 42 7.82 -6.87 5.76
CA GLY A 42 9.13 -6.81 6.42
C GLY A 42 9.23 -5.73 7.50
N ASP A 43 10.17 -5.88 8.43
CA ASP A 43 10.55 -4.83 9.39
C ASP A 43 11.72 -3.99 8.87
N GLN A 44 11.83 -2.74 9.33
CA GLN A 44 12.86 -1.75 8.94
C GLN A 44 12.91 -1.46 7.44
N VAL A 45 11.75 -1.44 6.79
CA VAL A 45 11.63 -1.17 5.35
C VAL A 45 11.75 0.33 5.08
N GLN A 46 12.45 0.70 4.01
CA GLN A 46 12.62 2.08 3.56
C GLN A 46 12.12 2.23 2.12
N ILE A 47 11.23 3.19 1.89
CA ILE A 47 10.67 3.51 0.59
C ILE A 47 10.91 5.00 0.36
N ASN A 48 11.81 5.35 -0.56
CA ASN A 48 12.22 6.74 -0.76
C ASN A 48 12.08 7.17 -2.22
N ASN A 49 11.40 8.29 -2.50
CA ASN A 49 11.20 8.76 -3.87
C ASN A 49 10.58 7.68 -4.78
N VAL A 50 9.46 7.09 -4.32
CA VAL A 50 8.74 6.05 -5.05
C VAL A 50 7.31 6.50 -5.33
N ASN A 51 6.83 6.23 -6.54
CA ASN A 51 5.43 6.39 -6.89
C ASN A 51 4.70 5.05 -6.69
N ILE A 52 3.63 5.03 -5.91
CA ILE A 52 2.80 3.84 -5.68
C ILE A 52 1.39 4.14 -6.18
N LEU A 53 1.00 3.53 -7.30
CA LEU A 53 -0.17 3.91 -8.08
C LEU A 53 -1.24 2.81 -8.14
N GLY A 54 -2.50 3.19 -7.94
CA GLY A 54 -3.60 2.24 -7.90
C GLY A 54 -4.97 2.90 -7.70
N ARG A 55 -5.91 2.10 -7.18
CA ARG A 55 -7.28 2.51 -6.84
C ARG A 55 -7.60 2.05 -5.42
N GLN A 56 -8.23 0.88 -5.27
CA GLN A 56 -8.56 0.35 -3.95
C GLN A 56 -7.41 -0.49 -3.38
N ASN A 57 -7.00 -0.19 -2.14
CA ASN A 57 -5.89 -0.84 -1.43
C ASN A 57 -4.51 -0.72 -2.09
N THR A 58 -4.19 0.43 -2.67
CA THR A 58 -2.93 0.71 -3.39
C THR A 58 -1.67 0.25 -2.64
N PHE A 59 -1.49 0.66 -1.38
CA PHE A 59 -0.33 0.31 -0.55
C PHE A 59 -0.78 -0.48 0.68
N PHE A 60 -0.30 -1.72 0.79
CA PHE A 60 -0.71 -2.66 1.83
C PHE A 60 0.47 -3.05 2.72
N VAL A 61 0.41 -2.70 4.00
CA VAL A 61 1.43 -3.11 4.99
C VAL A 61 0.84 -4.20 5.86
N THR A 62 1.57 -5.30 6.03
CA THR A 62 1.15 -6.35 6.95
C THR A 62 2.27 -6.73 7.91
N ASN A 63 1.92 -7.53 8.90
CA ASN A 63 2.86 -8.19 9.78
C ASN A 63 2.90 -9.71 9.53
N SER A 64 2.48 -10.16 8.35
CA SER A 64 2.45 -11.58 8.00
C SER A 64 3.83 -12.22 7.95
N GLY A 65 3.92 -13.46 8.44
CA GLY A 65 5.05 -14.35 8.16
C GLY A 65 4.82 -15.19 6.90
N VAL A 66 5.57 -16.29 6.77
CA VAL A 66 5.53 -17.20 5.61
C VAL A 66 4.15 -17.81 5.32
N GLN A 67 3.27 -17.87 6.33
CA GLN A 67 1.91 -18.38 6.19
C GLN A 67 0.93 -17.40 5.52
N ASN A 68 1.37 -16.18 5.19
CA ASN A 68 0.56 -15.15 4.54
C ASN A 68 -0.75 -14.84 5.30
N ARG A 69 -0.65 -14.71 6.63
CA ARG A 69 -1.76 -14.37 7.53
C ARG A 69 -1.32 -13.31 8.53
N LEU A 70 -2.24 -12.44 8.95
CA LEU A 70 -1.94 -11.44 9.99
C LEU A 70 -1.55 -12.14 11.29
N GLN A 71 -0.60 -11.56 12.01
CA GLN A 71 -0.10 -12.07 13.29
C GLN A 71 -0.49 -11.13 14.42
N ASN A 72 -0.65 -11.62 15.65
CA ASN A 72 -1.06 -10.78 16.79
C ASN A 72 0.11 -10.30 17.66
N ASP A 73 1.31 -10.84 17.41
CA ASP A 73 2.51 -10.71 18.22
C ASP A 73 3.72 -10.20 17.42
N ARG A 74 3.47 -9.64 16.23
CA ARG A 74 4.51 -9.08 15.36
C ARG A 74 4.21 -7.64 14.97
N GLN A 75 5.19 -6.76 15.13
CA GLN A 75 5.10 -5.37 14.67
C GLN A 75 6.19 -5.09 13.65
N THR A 76 5.80 -4.69 12.45
CA THR A 76 6.70 -4.30 11.36
C THR A 76 6.79 -2.79 11.28
N ARG A 77 7.97 -2.24 10.98
CA ARG A 77 8.22 -0.80 10.82
C ARG A 77 8.58 -0.48 9.38
N THR A 78 7.94 0.52 8.80
CA THR A 78 8.24 1.03 7.47
C THR A 78 8.36 2.55 7.51
N LEU A 79 9.41 3.10 6.91
CA LEU A 79 9.54 4.53 6.65
C LEU A 79 9.31 4.77 5.15
N VAL A 80 8.37 5.64 4.83
CA VAL A 80 8.12 6.13 3.48
C VAL A 80 8.48 7.60 3.44
N SER A 81 9.36 7.99 2.53
CA SER A 81 9.87 9.36 2.42
C SER A 81 9.86 9.87 0.98
N ASN A 82 9.57 11.17 0.80
CA ASN A 82 9.68 11.85 -0.50
C ASN A 82 8.88 11.16 -1.62
N SER A 83 7.76 10.51 -1.29
CA SER A 83 7.07 9.58 -2.19
C SER A 83 5.71 10.11 -2.60
N TYR A 84 5.10 9.49 -3.61
CA TYR A 84 3.76 9.81 -4.08
C TYR A 84 2.89 8.55 -4.06
N ILE A 85 1.70 8.64 -3.46
CA ILE A 85 0.77 7.51 -3.34
C ILE A 85 -0.61 7.93 -3.84
N GLU A 86 -1.14 7.18 -4.81
CA GLU A 86 -2.42 7.46 -5.46
C GLU A 86 -3.43 6.33 -5.27
N GLY A 87 -4.69 6.69 -5.04
CA GLY A 87 -5.81 5.74 -5.06
C GLY A 87 -7.15 6.40 -4.79
N ASP A 88 -8.16 5.57 -4.50
CA ASP A 88 -9.49 6.04 -4.10
C ASP A 88 -9.88 5.52 -2.70
N VAL A 89 -10.13 4.22 -2.57
CA VAL A 89 -10.66 3.57 -1.36
C VAL A 89 -9.54 2.84 -0.63
N ASP A 90 -9.38 3.11 0.66
CA ASP A 90 -8.39 2.46 1.52
C ASP A 90 -6.97 2.48 0.93
N ILE A 91 -6.53 3.65 0.43
CA ILE A 91 -5.28 3.82 -0.36
C ILE A 91 -4.09 3.21 0.37
N VAL A 92 -3.93 3.52 1.64
CA VAL A 92 -2.97 2.88 2.55
C VAL A 92 -3.74 2.05 3.56
N ALA A 93 -3.48 0.74 3.58
CA ALA A 93 -4.20 -0.16 4.46
C ALA A 93 -3.30 -1.22 5.12
N GLY A 94 -3.82 -1.79 6.20
CA GLY A 94 -3.25 -2.99 6.83
C GLY A 94 -2.77 -2.79 8.26
N ARG A 95 -1.79 -3.61 8.68
CA ARG A 95 -1.31 -3.77 10.05
C ARG A 95 0.22 -3.67 10.09
N GLY A 96 0.73 -2.58 10.63
CA GLY A 96 2.15 -2.28 10.84
C GLY A 96 2.33 -0.85 11.36
N ALA A 97 3.52 -0.53 11.86
CA ALA A 97 3.93 0.84 12.15
C ALA A 97 4.52 1.47 10.89
N VAL A 98 3.88 2.51 10.37
CA VAL A 98 4.35 3.20 9.17
C VAL A 98 4.47 4.69 9.47
N VAL A 99 5.62 5.27 9.10
CA VAL A 99 5.84 6.71 9.10
C VAL A 99 5.90 7.17 7.65
N PHE A 100 5.11 8.20 7.34
CA PHE A 100 5.15 8.89 6.06
C PHE A 100 5.73 10.28 6.30
N ASP A 101 6.89 10.54 5.72
CA ASP A 101 7.58 11.82 5.80
C ASP A 101 7.64 12.45 4.40
N ASN A 102 7.28 13.73 4.27
CA ASN A 102 7.25 14.45 3.00
C ASN A 102 6.65 13.60 1.84
N THR A 103 5.47 13.00 2.05
CA THR A 103 4.84 12.08 1.10
C THR A 103 3.49 12.64 0.67
N ASP A 104 3.27 12.69 -0.64
CA ASP A 104 2.04 13.18 -1.24
C ASP A 104 1.02 12.05 -1.35
N PHE A 105 -0.21 12.33 -0.87
CA PHE A 105 -1.35 11.44 -1.01
C PHE A 105 -2.37 12.05 -1.94
N ARG A 106 -2.64 11.36 -3.05
CA ARG A 106 -3.62 11.80 -4.05
C ARG A 106 -4.83 10.88 -4.06
N VAL A 107 -5.97 11.43 -3.67
CA VAL A 107 -7.27 10.81 -3.96
C VAL A 107 -7.66 11.13 -5.40
N VAL A 108 -7.96 10.10 -6.19
CA VAL A 108 -8.52 10.20 -7.54
C VAL A 108 -9.96 9.71 -7.56
N ASN A 109 -10.78 10.23 -8.47
CA ASN A 109 -12.21 9.94 -8.55
C ASN A 109 -12.65 9.41 -9.93
N SER A 110 -11.70 8.95 -10.74
CA SER A 110 -11.97 8.42 -12.09
C SER A 110 -12.76 7.11 -12.07
N ARG A 111 -12.49 6.23 -11.09
CA ARG A 111 -13.20 4.95 -10.91
C ARG A 111 -14.46 5.08 -10.06
N THR A 112 -14.39 5.86 -8.98
CA THR A 112 -15.51 6.10 -8.07
C THR A 112 -15.56 7.57 -7.64
N GLN A 113 -16.76 8.14 -7.60
CA GLN A 113 -17.03 9.48 -7.06
C GLN A 113 -17.80 9.43 -5.74
N LYS A 114 -18.12 8.22 -5.26
CA LYS A 114 -19.01 8.02 -4.11
C LYS A 114 -18.28 8.07 -2.78
N GLU A 115 -17.00 7.71 -2.77
CA GLU A 115 -16.21 7.58 -1.55
C GLU A 115 -14.72 7.67 -1.86
N GLY A 116 -13.94 7.98 -0.82
CA GLY A 116 -12.48 7.95 -0.87
C GLY A 116 -11.91 8.00 0.55
N TYR A 117 -10.98 7.10 0.85
CA TYR A 117 -10.36 7.00 2.17
C TYR A 117 -8.85 6.79 2.02
N VAL A 118 -8.06 7.73 2.54
CA VAL A 118 -6.61 7.65 2.44
C VAL A 118 -6.05 6.53 3.32
N PHE A 119 -6.47 6.46 4.59
CA PHE A 119 -5.91 5.52 5.57
C PHE A 119 -6.98 4.57 6.12
N ALA A 120 -6.72 3.27 6.01
CA ALA A 120 -7.57 2.21 6.54
C ALA A 120 -6.75 1.25 7.41
N ARG A 121 -6.52 1.66 8.66
CA ARG A 121 -5.78 0.87 9.64
C ARG A 121 -6.59 -0.35 10.07
N ARG A 122 -5.99 -1.54 9.99
CA ARG A 122 -6.52 -2.75 10.63
C ARG A 122 -5.94 -2.87 12.04
N ARG A 123 -6.83 -3.06 13.02
CA ARG A 123 -6.44 -3.51 14.37
C ARG A 123 -5.94 -4.93 14.29
#